data_AF-A0A1W0A6S1-F1
#
_entry.id   AF-A0A1W0A6S1-F1
#
_cell.length_a   1.000
_cell.length_b   1.000
_cell.length_c   1.000
_cell.angle_alpha   90.00
_cell.angle_beta   90.00
_cell.angle_gamma   90.00
#
_symmetry.space_group_name_H-M   'P 1'
#
loop_
_entity.id
_entity.type
_entity.pdbx_description
1 polymer ?
#
loop_
_entity_poly.entity_id
_entity_poly.type
_entity_poly.pdbx_seq_one_letter_code
_entity_poly.pdbx_strand_id
1 'polypeptide(L)'
;MVDTHPQGAPVANPNLASRSPPPPCPDKDPPDAPDATPGRRRRLLRHACCGRFCPELRLPDAILPKYADFVYQVLLHAVKFCAHTHWLDRADQACLFCPELETYRHFLVDCDFIHDVWATLESVTAPLGVALPTTLVGILFSTPKTAHNSHQAAFGYLWPVLRACVWFNVWRVQNDRVFRSDLPLPSPWTIAIKAARVTQLHLHHSFVQDPEQPGLLQLLRLLAQHEWPRQHLVRRISLTPPPA
;
A
#
# COMPACT_ATOMS: atom_id res chain seq x y z
N MET A 1 -11.55 -12.51 -72.80
CA MET A 1 -10.16 -12.30 -72.32
C MET A 1 -10.21 -12.23 -70.82
N VAL A 2 -9.48 -13.14 -70.18
CA VAL A 2 -9.28 -13.37 -68.73
C VAL A 2 -10.44 -14.02 -67.98
N ASP A 3 -10.38 -15.36 -67.99
CA ASP A 3 -10.95 -16.30 -67.02
C ASP A 3 -10.45 -16.07 -65.58
N THR A 4 -11.27 -16.36 -64.58
CA THR A 4 -10.88 -17.32 -63.53
C THR A 4 -12.06 -17.82 -62.70
N HIS A 5 -12.00 -19.13 -62.42
CA HIS A 5 -12.95 -20.02 -61.76
C HIS A 5 -13.50 -19.59 -60.38
N PRO A 6 -14.69 -20.13 -60.00
CA PRO A 6 -15.16 -20.16 -58.63
C PRO A 6 -14.64 -21.42 -57.90
N GLN A 7 -13.86 -21.23 -56.84
CA GLN A 7 -13.63 -22.19 -55.74
C GLN A 7 -14.30 -21.58 -54.50
N GLY A 8 -14.96 -22.26 -53.58
CA GLY A 8 -15.22 -23.66 -53.29
C GLY A 8 -15.98 -23.62 -51.94
N ALA A 9 -16.97 -24.48 -51.77
CA ALA A 9 -17.80 -24.51 -50.57
C ALA A 9 -16.97 -24.71 -49.27
N PRO A 10 -17.36 -24.12 -48.14
CA PRO A 10 -16.62 -24.29 -46.90
C PRO A 10 -16.77 -25.73 -46.39
N VAL A 11 -15.63 -26.41 -46.28
CA VAL A 11 -15.47 -27.71 -45.63
C VAL A 11 -15.81 -27.57 -44.15
N ALA A 12 -16.78 -28.35 -43.70
CA ALA A 12 -17.14 -28.49 -42.30
C ALA A 12 -15.93 -29.00 -41.50
N ASN A 13 -15.53 -28.26 -40.48
CA ASN A 13 -14.43 -28.63 -39.58
C ASN A 13 -14.99 -29.56 -38.48
N PRO A 14 -14.59 -30.84 -38.42
CA PRO A 14 -15.17 -31.82 -37.50
C PRO A 14 -14.44 -31.82 -36.14
N ASN A 15 -14.30 -30.65 -35.54
CA ASN A 15 -13.75 -30.48 -34.18
C ASN A 15 -14.71 -29.70 -33.27
N LEU A 16 -16.02 -29.88 -33.46
CA LEU A 16 -17.02 -29.68 -32.44
C LEU A 16 -17.28 -31.02 -31.73
N ALA A 17 -16.37 -31.40 -30.83
CA ALA A 17 -16.68 -32.33 -29.76
C ALA A 17 -15.72 -32.06 -28.59
N SER A 18 -16.30 -31.86 -27.42
CA SER A 18 -15.62 -31.87 -26.11
C SER A 18 -14.82 -30.62 -25.72
N ARG A 19 -15.54 -29.50 -25.52
CA ARG A 19 -15.21 -28.58 -24.42
C ARG A 19 -16.33 -28.63 -23.40
N SER A 20 -16.17 -29.49 -22.40
CA SER A 20 -17.00 -29.47 -21.20
C SER A 20 -16.96 -28.08 -20.57
N PRO A 21 -18.09 -27.53 -20.08
CA PRO A 21 -18.05 -26.31 -19.30
C PRO A 21 -17.19 -26.51 -18.04
N PRO A 22 -16.52 -25.46 -17.54
CA PRO A 22 -15.78 -25.57 -16.28
C PRO A 22 -16.74 -25.99 -15.16
N PRO A 23 -16.30 -26.82 -14.21
CA PRO A 23 -17.15 -27.28 -13.13
C PRO A 23 -17.64 -26.08 -12.30
N PRO A 24 -18.92 -26.06 -11.85
CA PRO A 24 -19.37 -25.06 -10.91
C PRO A 24 -18.57 -25.16 -9.61
N CYS A 25 -18.16 -24.01 -9.07
CA CYS A 25 -17.52 -23.93 -7.76
C CYS A 25 -18.43 -24.60 -6.72
N PRO A 26 -17.90 -25.45 -5.83
CA PRO A 26 -18.72 -26.04 -4.78
C PRO A 26 -19.08 -24.96 -3.76
N ASP A 27 -20.36 -24.57 -3.74
CA ASP A 27 -20.99 -23.98 -2.57
C ASP A 27 -20.87 -24.95 -1.40
N LYS A 28 -20.06 -24.56 -0.42
CA LYS A 28 -20.09 -25.12 0.93
C LYS A 28 -19.87 -23.97 1.89
N ASP A 29 -20.96 -23.44 2.41
CA ASP A 29 -20.96 -22.88 3.76
C ASP A 29 -20.81 -24.03 4.77
N PRO A 30 -19.91 -23.91 5.75
CA PRO A 30 -20.15 -24.52 7.04
C PRO A 30 -19.94 -23.51 8.19
N PRO A 31 -20.46 -23.82 9.38
CA PRO A 31 -21.18 -22.89 10.24
C PRO A 31 -20.27 -22.04 11.13
N ASP A 32 -20.88 -21.00 11.67
CA ASP A 32 -20.35 -20.10 12.70
C ASP A 32 -19.67 -20.86 13.86
N ALA A 33 -18.38 -20.58 14.06
CA ALA A 33 -17.72 -20.62 15.36
C ALA A 33 -16.54 -19.64 15.35
N PRO A 34 -16.36 -18.80 16.40
CA PRO A 34 -15.33 -17.79 16.41
C PRO A 34 -14.04 -18.41 16.94
N ASP A 35 -13.01 -18.51 16.10
CA ASP A 35 -11.65 -18.70 16.59
C ASP A 35 -10.65 -17.86 15.81
N ALA A 36 -9.95 -17.02 16.55
CA ALA A 36 -9.07 -15.97 16.06
C ALA A 36 -7.67 -16.54 15.84
N THR A 37 -7.38 -17.06 14.64
CA THR A 37 -6.00 -17.48 14.30
C THR A 37 -5.50 -16.82 13.01
N PRO A 38 -4.24 -16.31 12.95
CA PRO A 38 -3.69 -15.54 11.82
C PRO A 38 -3.55 -16.30 10.47
N GLY A 39 -3.85 -17.60 10.44
CA GLY A 39 -3.59 -18.48 9.30
C GLY A 39 -4.59 -18.42 8.15
N ARG A 40 -5.82 -17.92 8.37
CA ARG A 40 -6.87 -17.89 7.32
C ARG A 40 -6.64 -16.79 6.28
N ARG A 41 -6.07 -15.64 6.68
CA ARG A 41 -5.77 -14.53 5.77
C ARG A 41 -4.74 -14.88 4.71
N ARG A 42 -3.70 -15.66 5.05
CA ARG A 42 -2.71 -16.13 4.07
C ARG A 42 -3.31 -17.05 3.01
N ARG A 43 -4.40 -17.76 3.32
CA ARG A 43 -5.07 -18.69 2.39
C ARG A 43 -5.99 -17.96 1.40
N LEU A 44 -6.74 -16.96 1.86
CA LEU A 44 -7.57 -16.10 1.00
C LEU A 44 -6.73 -15.32 -0.02
N LEU A 45 -5.53 -14.87 0.38
CA LEU A 45 -4.59 -14.16 -0.50
C LEU A 45 -4.07 -15.00 -1.68
N ARG A 46 -3.95 -16.33 -1.52
CA ARG A 46 -3.52 -17.21 -2.63
C ARG A 46 -4.60 -17.37 -3.71
N HIS A 47 -5.87 -17.28 -3.35
CA HIS A 47 -6.98 -17.45 -4.30
C HIS A 47 -7.30 -16.16 -5.08
N ALA A 48 -7.10 -14.97 -4.48
CA ALA A 48 -7.31 -13.69 -5.16
C ALA A 48 -6.16 -13.31 -6.13
N CYS A 49 -4.98 -13.92 -6.00
CA CYS A 49 -3.79 -13.63 -6.81
C CYS A 49 -3.66 -14.50 -8.09
N CYS A 50 -4.76 -14.78 -8.79
CA CYS A 50 -4.66 -15.33 -10.14
C CYS A 50 -4.17 -14.25 -11.12
N GLY A 51 -2.85 -14.13 -11.27
CA GLY A 51 -2.26 -14.00 -12.61
C GLY A 51 -1.20 -12.92 -12.86
N ARG A 52 -1.16 -11.77 -12.18
CA ARG A 52 -0.22 -10.68 -12.60
C ARG A 52 0.51 -9.85 -11.54
N PHE A 53 0.18 -9.93 -10.24
CA PHE A 53 0.78 -9.06 -9.21
C PHE A 53 1.58 -9.79 -8.12
N CYS A 54 1.81 -11.10 -8.27
CA CYS A 54 2.15 -11.97 -7.15
C CYS A 54 3.56 -11.81 -6.49
N PRO A 55 4.62 -11.32 -7.15
CA PRO A 55 5.92 -11.10 -6.47
C PRO A 55 6.01 -9.78 -5.70
N GLU A 56 5.35 -8.72 -6.19
CA GLU A 56 5.41 -7.35 -5.67
C GLU A 56 4.48 -7.13 -4.46
N LEU A 57 3.54 -8.05 -4.25
CA LEU A 57 2.64 -8.10 -3.09
C LEU A 57 3.28 -8.70 -1.84
N ARG A 58 4.57 -9.09 -1.88
CA ARG A 58 5.31 -9.44 -0.67
C ARG A 58 5.53 -8.18 0.14
N LEU A 59 4.59 -7.92 1.04
CA LEU A 59 4.80 -6.97 2.13
C LEU A 59 6.03 -7.41 2.95
N PRO A 60 6.85 -6.48 3.46
CA PRO A 60 8.00 -6.83 4.28
C PRO A 60 7.58 -7.71 5.45
N ASP A 61 8.38 -8.71 5.80
CA ASP A 61 8.05 -9.70 6.84
C ASP A 61 7.72 -9.06 8.21
N ALA A 62 8.15 -7.81 8.43
CA ALA A 62 7.98 -7.07 9.67
C ALA A 62 6.89 -5.99 9.65
N ILE A 63 6.09 -5.86 8.58
CA ILE A 63 4.93 -4.96 8.64
C ILE A 63 3.91 -5.53 9.64
N LEU A 64 3.40 -4.73 10.59
CA LEU A 64 2.38 -5.24 11.51
C LEU A 64 1.12 -5.61 10.71
N PRO A 65 0.42 -6.70 11.08
CA PRO A 65 -0.73 -7.20 10.35
C PRO A 65 -1.78 -6.13 10.01
N LYS A 66 -2.03 -5.18 10.91
CA LYS A 66 -3.01 -4.10 10.70
C LYS A 66 -2.69 -3.17 9.53
N TYR A 67 -1.41 -2.89 9.28
CA TYR A 67 -1.00 -2.01 8.17
C TYR A 67 -0.89 -2.79 6.86
N ALA A 68 -0.53 -4.07 6.94
CA ALA A 68 -0.65 -5.00 5.83
C ALA A 68 -2.10 -5.12 5.35
N ASP A 69 -3.04 -5.30 6.29
CA ASP A 69 -4.46 -5.42 6.00
C ASP A 69 -4.99 -4.21 5.26
N PHE A 70 -4.58 -3.01 5.65
CA PHE A 70 -5.00 -1.79 4.96
C PHE A 70 -4.55 -1.79 3.49
N VAL A 71 -3.29 -2.13 3.22
CA VAL A 71 -2.78 -2.23 1.83
C VAL A 71 -3.58 -3.28 1.04
N TYR A 72 -3.91 -4.41 1.66
CA TYR A 72 -4.78 -5.43 1.05
C TYR A 72 -6.22 -4.95 0.84
N GLN A 73 -6.77 -4.16 1.76
CA GLN A 73 -8.11 -3.61 1.62
C GLN A 73 -8.16 -2.60 0.47
N VAL A 74 -7.12 -1.78 0.28
CA VAL A 74 -7.03 -0.88 -0.88
C VAL A 74 -6.97 -1.70 -2.17
N LEU A 75 -6.13 -2.74 -2.22
CA LEU A 75 -6.00 -3.67 -3.35
C LEU A 75 -7.31 -4.36 -3.73
N LEU A 76 -8.07 -4.82 -2.74
CA LEU A 76 -9.32 -5.54 -2.94
C LEU A 76 -10.52 -4.59 -3.14
N HIS A 77 -10.27 -3.28 -3.25
CA HIS A 77 -11.29 -2.24 -3.28
C HIS A 77 -12.27 -2.31 -2.08
N ALA A 78 -11.80 -2.84 -0.95
CA ALA A 78 -12.55 -2.98 0.29
C ALA A 78 -12.55 -1.69 1.12
N VAL A 79 -11.65 -0.74 0.82
CA VAL A 79 -11.76 0.64 1.31
C VAL A 79 -12.81 1.37 0.48
N LYS A 80 -13.95 1.69 1.09
CA LYS A 80 -15.02 2.45 0.43
C LYS A 80 -14.61 3.92 0.32
N PHE A 81 -14.40 4.39 -0.91
CA PHE A 81 -14.27 5.80 -1.24
C PHE A 81 -15.61 6.37 -1.71
N CYS A 82 -15.89 7.63 -1.40
CA CYS A 82 -17.18 8.26 -1.62
C CYS A 82 -17.60 8.27 -3.10
N ALA A 83 -16.65 8.37 -4.05
CA ALA A 83 -17.00 8.33 -5.48
C ALA A 83 -17.53 6.96 -5.97
N HIS A 84 -17.34 5.89 -5.20
CA HIS A 84 -17.85 4.55 -5.56
C HIS A 84 -19.21 4.23 -4.94
N THR A 85 -19.74 5.14 -4.10
CA THR A 85 -21.07 5.00 -3.51
C THR A 85 -22.09 5.80 -4.31
N HIS A 86 -22.66 5.14 -5.32
CA HIS A 86 -23.57 5.72 -6.30
C HIS A 86 -24.88 6.30 -5.72
N TRP A 87 -25.24 5.95 -4.50
CA TRP A 87 -26.41 6.50 -3.80
C TRP A 87 -26.12 7.82 -3.07
N LEU A 88 -24.87 8.26 -3.00
CA LEU A 88 -24.52 9.59 -2.48
C LEU A 88 -24.72 10.64 -3.57
N ASP A 89 -25.19 11.82 -3.17
CA ASP A 89 -25.23 12.98 -4.06
C ASP A 89 -23.82 13.37 -4.48
N ARG A 90 -23.70 14.01 -5.66
CA ARG A 90 -22.39 14.43 -6.19
C ARG A 90 -21.60 15.31 -5.21
N ALA A 91 -22.29 16.12 -4.41
CA ALA A 91 -21.67 16.94 -3.38
C ALA A 91 -21.04 16.09 -2.25
N ASP A 92 -21.62 14.94 -1.94
CA ASP A 92 -21.14 14.00 -0.91
C ASP A 92 -20.11 13.00 -1.44
N GLN A 93 -19.83 13.02 -2.75
CA GLN A 93 -18.78 12.22 -3.38
C GLN A 93 -17.41 12.92 -3.39
N ALA A 94 -17.34 14.16 -2.88
CA ALA A 94 -16.11 14.93 -2.82
C ALA A 94 -15.09 14.31 -1.84
N CYS A 95 -13.82 14.58 -2.08
CA CYS A 95 -12.72 14.23 -1.20
C CYS A 95 -12.91 14.92 0.15
N LEU A 96 -12.57 14.23 1.24
CA LEU A 96 -12.63 14.83 2.57
C LEU A 96 -11.75 16.09 2.70
N PHE A 97 -10.67 16.18 1.93
CA PHE A 97 -9.64 17.21 2.09
C PHE A 97 -9.72 18.35 1.06
N CYS A 98 -10.49 18.19 -0.01
CA CYS A 98 -10.61 19.18 -1.08
C CYS A 98 -11.90 18.96 -1.90
N PRO A 99 -12.35 19.91 -2.74
CA PRO A 99 -13.65 19.83 -3.41
C PRO A 99 -13.70 18.83 -4.59
N GLU A 100 -12.59 18.18 -4.94
CA GLU A 100 -12.52 17.24 -6.07
C GLU A 100 -13.20 15.90 -5.78
N LEU A 101 -13.55 15.16 -6.83
CA LEU A 101 -14.18 13.84 -6.71
C LEU A 101 -13.24 12.80 -6.07
N GLU A 102 -13.73 12.08 -5.05
CA GLU A 102 -12.91 11.14 -4.29
C GLU A 102 -12.71 9.78 -4.99
N THR A 103 -11.81 9.74 -5.97
CA THR A 103 -11.35 8.49 -6.60
C THR A 103 -10.11 7.93 -5.89
N TYR A 104 -9.79 6.65 -6.08
CA TYR A 104 -8.52 6.07 -5.58
C TYR A 104 -7.31 6.86 -6.05
N ARG A 105 -7.31 7.28 -7.33
CA ARG A 105 -6.22 8.05 -7.91
C ARG A 105 -6.12 9.42 -7.25
N HIS A 106 -7.23 10.13 -7.10
CA HIS A 106 -7.24 11.42 -6.44
C HIS A 106 -6.79 11.30 -4.98
N PHE A 107 -7.43 10.44 -4.19
CA PHE A 107 -7.15 10.30 -2.77
C PHE A 107 -5.74 9.81 -2.44
N LEU A 108 -5.10 9.00 -3.30
CA LEU A 108 -3.77 8.47 -3.03
C LEU A 108 -2.65 9.22 -3.74
N VAL A 109 -2.95 9.94 -4.81
CA VAL A 109 -1.93 10.53 -5.69
C VAL A 109 -2.16 12.02 -5.90
N ASP A 110 -3.32 12.41 -6.42
CA ASP A 110 -3.50 13.76 -6.97
C ASP A 110 -3.98 14.81 -5.93
N CYS A 111 -4.40 14.40 -4.73
CA CYS A 111 -4.93 15.32 -3.72
C CYS A 111 -3.81 16.20 -3.11
N ASP A 112 -3.99 17.53 -3.11
CA ASP A 112 -3.01 18.48 -2.56
C ASP A 112 -2.68 18.22 -1.09
N PHE A 113 -3.67 17.84 -0.27
CA PHE A 113 -3.44 17.47 1.12
C PHE A 113 -2.47 16.29 1.24
N ILE A 114 -2.55 15.33 0.32
CA ILE A 114 -1.71 14.14 0.31
C ILE A 114 -0.31 14.50 -0.18
N HIS A 115 -0.21 15.36 -1.20
CA HIS A 115 1.05 15.95 -1.62
C HIS A 115 1.75 16.64 -0.44
N ASP A 116 1.05 17.44 0.36
CA ASP A 116 1.61 18.13 1.53
C ASP A 116 2.06 17.16 2.64
N VAL A 117 1.35 16.03 2.82
CA VAL A 117 1.77 14.97 3.76
C VAL A 117 3.10 14.39 3.31
N TRP A 118 3.24 14.10 2.02
CA TRP A 118 4.48 13.57 1.45
C TRP A 118 5.61 14.60 1.41
N ALA A 119 5.30 15.87 1.14
CA ALA A 119 6.24 16.98 1.19
C ALA A 119 6.86 17.11 2.59
N THR A 120 6.06 16.91 3.65
CA THR A 120 6.58 16.86 5.02
C THR A 120 7.59 15.72 5.23
N LEU A 121 7.38 14.59 4.54
CA LEU A 121 8.24 13.41 4.61
C LEU A 121 9.43 13.47 3.64
N GLU A 122 9.59 14.54 2.84
CA GLU A 122 10.76 14.73 1.99
C GLU A 122 12.06 14.75 2.79
N SER A 123 12.01 15.20 4.05
CA SER A 123 13.15 15.12 4.97
C SER A 123 13.69 13.70 5.18
N VAL A 124 12.90 12.66 4.88
CA VAL A 124 13.28 11.24 4.94
C VAL A 124 13.78 10.74 3.57
N THR A 125 13.19 11.20 2.47
CA THR A 125 13.50 10.70 1.11
C THR A 125 14.62 11.48 0.43
N ALA A 126 14.72 12.79 0.64
CA ALA A 126 15.72 13.66 0.03
C ALA A 126 17.17 13.26 0.37
N PRO A 127 17.52 12.89 1.62
CA PRO A 127 18.87 12.40 1.95
C PRO A 127 19.27 11.13 1.19
N LEU A 128 18.28 10.39 0.70
CA LEU A 128 18.47 9.15 -0.05
C LEU A 128 18.39 9.36 -1.57
N GLY A 129 18.18 10.61 -2.02
CA GLY A 129 17.94 10.95 -3.42
C GLY A 129 16.72 10.25 -4.02
N VAL A 130 15.71 9.99 -3.18
CA VAL A 130 14.49 9.27 -3.59
C VAL A 130 13.47 10.26 -4.15
N ALA A 131 13.06 10.04 -5.39
CA ALA A 131 11.88 10.66 -5.97
C ALA A 131 10.62 9.88 -5.59
N LEU A 132 9.57 10.58 -5.17
CA LEU A 132 8.29 9.97 -4.86
C LEU A 132 7.60 9.45 -6.13
N PRO A 133 6.95 8.27 -6.10
CA PRO A 133 6.20 7.81 -7.25
C PRO A 133 4.99 8.71 -7.51
N THR A 134 4.71 8.99 -8.79
CA THR A 134 3.59 9.84 -9.23
C THR A 134 2.44 9.03 -9.85
N THR A 135 2.53 7.71 -9.81
CA THR A 135 1.51 6.79 -10.32
C THR A 135 0.89 6.01 -9.18
N LEU A 136 -0.38 5.66 -9.31
CA LEU A 136 -1.10 4.87 -8.31
C LEU A 136 -0.40 3.54 -8.02
N VAL A 137 0.05 2.84 -9.07
CA VAL A 137 0.80 1.58 -8.95
C VAL A 137 2.15 1.81 -8.24
N GLY A 138 2.86 2.86 -8.63
CA GLY A 138 4.13 3.23 -8.02
C GLY A 138 3.99 3.52 -6.53
N ILE A 139 3.00 4.33 -6.17
CA ILE A 139 2.68 4.65 -4.79
C ILE A 139 2.31 3.38 -4.03
N LEU A 140 1.44 2.52 -4.56
CA LEU A 140 0.93 1.37 -3.81
C LEU A 140 1.89 0.20 -3.68
N PHE A 141 2.77 -0.04 -4.66
CA PHE A 141 3.56 -1.27 -4.72
C PHE A 141 5.06 -1.02 -4.85
N SER A 142 5.48 0.05 -5.51
CA SER A 142 6.91 0.24 -5.78
C SER A 142 7.66 0.74 -4.56
N THR A 143 8.91 0.28 -4.44
CA THR A 143 9.95 0.90 -3.63
C THR A 143 10.80 1.77 -4.54
N PRO A 144 10.85 3.10 -4.34
CA PRO A 144 11.72 3.97 -5.10
C PRO A 144 13.19 3.57 -5.00
N LYS A 145 13.95 3.89 -6.04
CA LYS A 145 15.40 3.69 -6.04
C LYS A 145 16.07 4.79 -5.22
N THR A 146 17.03 4.41 -4.38
CA THR A 146 17.92 5.35 -3.71
C THR A 146 19.06 5.76 -4.65
N ALA A 147 19.65 6.94 -4.44
CA ALA A 147 20.80 7.40 -5.21
C ALA A 147 22.02 6.48 -5.06
N HIS A 148 22.17 5.86 -3.88
CA HIS A 148 23.25 4.93 -3.58
C HIS A 148 22.71 3.53 -3.28
N ASN A 149 23.23 2.52 -3.98
CA ASN A 149 22.82 1.12 -3.83
C ASN A 149 23.06 0.56 -2.42
N SER A 150 24.02 1.13 -1.67
CA SER A 150 24.34 0.76 -0.29
C SER A 150 23.14 0.87 0.66
N HIS A 151 22.19 1.76 0.36
CA HIS A 151 21.00 1.98 1.17
C HIS A 151 19.76 1.27 0.63
N GLN A 152 19.79 0.72 -0.58
CA GLN A 152 18.60 0.23 -1.27
C GLN A 152 17.91 -0.91 -0.52
N ALA A 153 18.67 -1.87 0.02
CA ALA A 153 18.10 -3.00 0.75
C ALA A 153 17.41 -2.55 2.05
N ALA A 154 18.08 -1.70 2.83
CA ALA A 154 17.51 -1.15 4.06
C ALA A 154 16.33 -0.20 3.79
N PHE A 155 16.38 0.57 2.70
CA PHE A 155 15.28 1.42 2.29
C PHE A 155 14.09 0.60 1.79
N GLY A 156 14.32 -0.51 1.11
CA GLY A 156 13.28 -1.47 0.72
C GLY A 156 12.53 -2.08 1.90
N TYR A 157 13.13 -2.04 3.08
CA TYR A 157 12.48 -2.40 4.34
C TYR A 157 11.70 -1.22 4.96
N LEU A 158 12.33 -0.05 5.06
CA LEU A 158 11.74 1.14 5.67
C LEU A 158 10.53 1.68 4.88
N TRP A 159 10.66 1.77 3.55
CA TRP A 159 9.71 2.45 2.68
C TRP A 159 8.30 1.86 2.74
N PRO A 160 8.09 0.53 2.59
CA PRO A 160 6.73 -0.01 2.62
C PRO A 160 6.06 0.16 3.98
N VAL A 161 6.82 0.15 5.07
CA VAL A 161 6.31 0.42 6.43
C VAL A 161 5.87 1.88 6.54
N LEU A 162 6.75 2.82 6.20
CA LEU A 162 6.46 4.25 6.24
C LEU A 162 5.22 4.58 5.40
N ARG A 163 5.19 4.07 4.17
CA ARG A 163 4.07 4.24 3.26
C ARG A 163 2.76 3.72 3.83
N ALA A 164 2.75 2.49 4.34
CA ALA A 164 1.52 1.92 4.90
C ALA A 164 1.06 2.71 6.13
N CYS A 165 1.99 3.23 6.94
CA CYS A 165 1.67 4.11 8.06
C CYS A 165 1.03 5.42 7.62
N VAL A 166 1.54 6.05 6.54
CA VAL A 166 0.93 7.26 5.96
C VAL A 166 -0.51 6.97 5.55
N TRP A 167 -0.71 5.96 4.70
CA TRP A 167 -2.04 5.66 4.18
C TRP A 167 -3.04 5.26 5.25
N PHE A 168 -2.62 4.44 6.21
CA PHE A 168 -3.47 4.08 7.33
C PHE A 168 -3.90 5.29 8.15
N ASN A 169 -2.99 6.26 8.39
CA ASN A 169 -3.33 7.46 9.15
C ASN A 169 -4.27 8.39 8.39
N VAL A 170 -4.10 8.54 7.07
CA VAL A 170 -5.03 9.32 6.22
C VAL A 170 -6.41 8.65 6.19
N TRP A 171 -6.46 7.36 5.87
CA TRP A 171 -7.72 6.60 5.85
C TRP A 171 -8.43 6.62 7.20
N ARG A 172 -7.70 6.54 8.31
CA ARG A 172 -8.31 6.61 9.64
C ARG A 172 -9.05 7.92 9.86
N VAL A 173 -8.53 9.06 9.38
CA VAL A 173 -9.25 10.35 9.49
C VAL A 173 -10.56 10.31 8.71
N GLN A 174 -10.53 9.73 7.51
CA GLN A 174 -11.73 9.55 6.70
C GLN A 174 -12.75 8.66 7.39
N ASN A 175 -12.31 7.53 7.95
CA ASN A 175 -13.17 6.61 8.67
C ASN A 175 -13.73 7.23 9.97
N ASP A 176 -12.92 7.99 10.71
CA ASP A 176 -13.37 8.68 11.93
C ASP A 176 -14.46 9.71 11.59
N ARG A 177 -14.35 10.42 10.46
CA ARG A 177 -15.32 11.42 10.02
C ARG A 177 -16.71 10.86 9.70
N VAL A 178 -16.79 9.60 9.26
CA VAL A 178 -18.08 8.91 9.05
C VAL A 178 -18.89 8.86 10.35
N PHE A 179 -18.22 8.65 11.48
CA PHE A 179 -18.86 8.53 12.79
C PHE A 179 -18.81 9.81 13.63
N ARG A 180 -17.85 10.70 13.35
CA ARG A 180 -17.51 11.90 14.11
C ARG A 180 -17.18 13.06 13.17
N SER A 181 -18.20 13.57 12.50
CA SER A 181 -18.10 14.70 11.58
C SER A 181 -17.70 16.01 12.28
N ASP A 182 -17.80 16.08 13.61
CA ASP A 182 -17.44 17.22 14.47
C ASP A 182 -15.93 17.39 14.70
N LEU A 183 -15.12 16.35 14.47
CA LEU A 183 -13.68 16.41 14.72
C LEU A 183 -12.98 17.36 13.74
N PRO A 184 -11.99 18.16 14.17
CA PRO A 184 -11.22 19.00 13.25
C PRO A 184 -10.39 18.15 12.27
N LEU A 185 -10.22 18.62 11.03
CA LEU A 185 -9.26 17.98 10.12
C LEU A 185 -7.84 18.20 10.64
N PRO A 186 -7.02 17.15 10.77
CA PRO A 186 -5.61 17.32 11.10
C PRO A 186 -4.86 17.94 9.91
N SER A 187 -3.82 18.72 10.20
CA SER A 187 -2.93 19.21 9.15
C SER A 187 -2.11 18.08 8.52
N PRO A 188 -1.61 18.25 7.28
CA PRO A 188 -0.72 17.28 6.64
C PRO A 188 0.49 16.91 7.51
N TRP A 189 1.09 17.91 8.14
CA TRP A 189 2.18 17.75 9.10
C TRP A 189 1.83 16.81 10.27
N THR A 190 0.62 16.95 10.82
CA THR A 190 0.15 16.10 11.92
C THR A 190 0.04 14.64 11.49
N ILE A 191 -0.41 14.39 10.26
CA ILE A 191 -0.47 13.04 9.69
C ILE A 191 0.93 12.48 9.48
N ALA A 192 1.85 13.25 8.91
CA ALA A 192 3.24 12.84 8.71
C ALA A 192 3.93 12.47 10.03
N ILE A 193 3.77 13.27 11.10
CA ILE A 193 4.32 12.94 12.43
C ILE A 193 3.71 11.65 12.98
N LYS A 194 2.38 11.48 12.89
CA LYS A 194 1.72 10.26 13.37
C LYS A 194 2.23 9.03 12.62
N ALA A 195 2.37 9.12 11.30
CA ALA A 195 2.90 8.05 10.47
C ALA A 195 4.36 7.71 10.81
N ALA A 196 5.21 8.73 10.98
CA ALA A 196 6.62 8.55 11.36
C ALA A 196 6.78 7.93 12.75
N ARG A 197 5.98 8.35 13.74
CA ARG A 197 6.01 7.76 15.09
C ARG A 197 5.57 6.30 15.11
N VAL A 198 4.56 5.96 14.32
CA VAL A 198 4.16 4.55 14.15
C VAL A 198 5.28 3.77 13.46
N THR A 199 5.87 4.31 12.40
CA THR A 199 7.02 3.71 11.70
C THR A 199 8.20 3.51 12.65
N GLN A 200 8.49 4.47 13.52
CA GLN A 200 9.51 4.37 14.57
C GLN A 200 9.23 3.18 15.51
N LEU A 201 7.97 2.98 15.92
CA LEU A 201 7.59 1.83 16.74
C LEU A 201 7.83 0.50 15.98
N HIS A 202 7.50 0.44 14.69
CA HIS A 202 7.80 -0.73 13.85
C HIS A 202 9.30 -1.02 13.84
N LEU A 203 10.11 -0.03 13.48
CA LEU A 203 11.57 -0.17 13.44
C LEU A 203 12.14 -0.63 14.79
N HIS A 204 11.61 -0.12 15.90
CA HIS A 204 12.03 -0.54 17.23
C HIS A 204 11.72 -2.02 17.49
N HIS A 205 10.52 -2.49 17.20
CA HIS A 205 10.18 -3.91 17.33
C HIS A 205 11.08 -4.79 16.46
N SER A 206 11.41 -4.33 15.26
CA SER A 206 12.32 -5.03 14.36
C SER A 206 13.72 -5.18 14.95
N PHE A 207 14.29 -4.13 15.54
CA PHE A 207 15.59 -4.21 16.21
C PHE A 207 15.59 -5.07 17.47
N VAL A 208 14.46 -5.16 18.18
CA VAL A 208 14.34 -6.07 19.33
C VAL A 208 14.36 -7.53 18.86
N GLN A 209 13.77 -7.82 17.70
CA GLN A 209 13.74 -9.17 17.13
C GLN A 209 15.04 -9.55 16.43
N ASP A 210 15.67 -8.59 15.75
CA ASP A 210 16.91 -8.76 15.01
C ASP A 210 17.83 -7.54 15.25
N PRO A 211 18.65 -7.59 16.30
CA PRO A 211 19.51 -6.46 16.68
C PRO A 211 20.65 -6.20 15.69
N GLU A 212 21.01 -7.18 14.86
CA GLU A 212 22.16 -7.16 13.96
C GLU A 212 21.74 -6.83 12.52
N GLN A 213 21.14 -5.66 12.31
CA GLN A 213 20.80 -5.14 10.98
C GLN A 213 21.70 -3.96 10.58
N PRO A 214 22.97 -4.19 10.16
CA PRO A 214 23.93 -3.12 9.92
C PRO A 214 23.47 -2.13 8.85
N GLY A 215 22.80 -2.60 7.80
CA GLY A 215 22.26 -1.74 6.74
C GLY A 215 21.16 -0.79 7.24
N LEU A 216 20.25 -1.29 8.09
CA LEU A 216 19.18 -0.47 8.67
C LEU A 216 19.74 0.53 9.70
N LEU A 217 20.69 0.11 10.53
CA LEU A 217 21.39 1.03 11.44
C LEU A 217 22.14 2.13 10.70
N GLN A 218 22.85 1.81 9.61
CA GLN A 218 23.53 2.78 8.78
C GLN A 218 22.55 3.77 8.15
N LEU A 219 21.42 3.27 7.63
CA LEU A 219 20.35 4.11 7.08
C LEU A 219 19.80 5.07 8.14
N LEU A 220 19.52 4.59 9.34
CA LEU A 220 18.99 5.42 10.43
C LEU A 220 20.01 6.43 10.94
N ARG A 221 21.30 6.10 10.96
CA ARG A 221 22.38 7.05 11.25
C ARG A 221 22.43 8.19 10.23
N LEU A 222 22.27 7.88 8.95
CA LEU A 222 22.18 8.89 7.90
C LEU A 222 20.96 9.80 8.13
N LEU A 223 19.77 9.21 8.32
CA LEU A 223 18.55 9.99 8.56
C LEU A 223 18.61 10.84 9.83
N ALA A 224 19.31 10.37 10.87
CA ALA A 224 19.49 11.10 12.12
C ALA A 224 20.33 12.39 11.98
N GLN A 225 21.05 12.56 10.86
CA GLN A 225 21.77 13.80 10.57
C GLN A 225 20.83 14.96 10.20
N HIS A 226 19.58 14.64 9.82
CA HIS A 226 18.57 15.61 9.46
C HIS A 226 17.62 15.86 10.63
N GLU A 227 17.20 17.12 10.81
CA GLU A 227 16.45 17.53 11.99
C GLU A 227 15.12 16.78 12.14
N TRP A 228 14.31 16.75 11.09
CA TRP A 228 12.97 16.19 11.14
C TRP A 228 12.96 14.67 11.37
N PRO A 229 13.71 13.83 10.62
CA PRO A 229 13.74 12.39 10.88
C PRO A 229 14.32 12.08 12.26
N ARG A 230 15.32 12.83 12.72
CA ARG A 230 15.89 12.68 14.07
C ARG A 230 14.86 12.93 15.18
N GLN A 231 13.93 13.86 14.97
CA GLN A 231 12.90 14.19 15.97
C GLN A 231 11.70 13.23 15.93
N HIS A 232 11.34 12.70 14.76
CA HIS A 232 10.04 12.04 14.57
C HIS A 232 10.10 10.59 14.11
N LEU A 233 11.20 10.14 13.50
CA LEU A 233 11.33 8.80 12.91
C LEU A 233 12.42 7.97 13.60
N VAL A 234 13.59 8.54 13.86
CA VAL A 234 14.73 7.83 14.47
C VAL A 234 14.61 7.88 15.98
N ARG A 235 14.63 6.71 16.64
CA ARG A 235 14.66 6.65 18.12
C ARG A 235 16.10 6.80 18.59
N ARG A 236 16.39 7.69 19.54
CA ARG A 236 17.75 7.92 20.08
C ARG A 236 18.42 6.65 20.62
N ILE A 237 17.63 5.70 21.14
CA ILE A 237 18.12 4.43 21.71
C ILE A 237 18.72 3.51 20.63
N SER A 238 18.31 3.65 19.37
CA SER A 238 18.77 2.82 18.23
C SER A 238 20.19 3.15 17.76
N LEU A 239 20.85 4.16 18.34
CA LEU A 239 22.15 4.65 17.87
C LEU A 239 23.28 4.50 18.89
N THR A 240 22.97 4.10 20.13
CA THR A 240 23.98 3.84 21.17
C THR A 240 24.73 2.54 20.84
N PRO A 241 26.07 2.54 20.77
CA PRO A 241 26.82 1.29 20.72
C PRO A 241 26.55 0.46 21.99
N PRO A 242 26.60 -0.88 21.93
CA PRO A 242 26.52 -1.70 23.13
C PRO A 242 27.64 -1.29 24.11
N PRO A 243 27.38 -1.35 25.43
CA PRO A 243 28.42 -1.04 26.42
C PRO A 243 29.62 -1.97 26.21
N ALA A 244 30.81 -1.38 26.31
CA ALA A 244 32.10 -2.06 26.17
C ALA A 244 32.33 -3.13 27.25
#